data_AF-A0A258RMZ8-F1
#
_entry.id   AF-A0A258RMZ8-F1
#
_cell.length_a   1.000
_cell.length_b   1.000
_cell.length_c   1.000
_cell.angle_alpha   90.00
_cell.angle_beta   90.00
_cell.angle_gamma   90.00
#
_symmetry.space_group_name_H-M   'P 1'
#
loop_
_entity.id
_entity.type
_entity.pdbx_description
1 polymer ?
#
loop_
_entity_poly.entity_id
_entity_poly.type
_entity_poly.pdbx_seq_one_letter_code
_entity_poly.pdbx_strand_id
1 'polypeptide(L)'
;DELEAERGLARGHTRLIVMIETAEGLLNMPAIAASHPRIAGLTVGAEDLAVSLGASPTYDTLYVHNAQAVVAARSAGIQPIGFVGSVADYADAAAFRRTITQAREMGFTGGFCIHPSQVPIMNEVFAPSAKEIDWARGARAAFEDALAKGIGAVTFRGAMLDLPVADRARAILARHAALENLRKPRS
;
A
#
# COMPACT_ATOMS: atom_id res chain seq x y z
N ASP A 1 19.26 -12.64 -13.64
CA ASP A 1 20.56 -12.69 -12.96
C ASP A 1 21.70 -12.47 -13.93
N GLU A 2 21.80 -13.25 -15.01
CA GLU A 2 22.84 -13.08 -16.05
C GLU A 2 22.92 -11.66 -16.61
N LEU A 3 21.80 -11.11 -17.09
CA LEU A 3 21.73 -9.71 -17.56
C LEU A 3 22.10 -8.68 -16.48
N GLU A 4 21.89 -8.96 -15.19
CA GLU A 4 22.34 -8.04 -14.13
C GLU A 4 23.86 -8.09 -13.98
N ALA A 5 24.45 -9.29 -14.02
CA ALA A 5 25.89 -9.47 -13.94
C ALA A 5 26.60 -8.84 -15.15
N GLU A 6 26.10 -9.06 -16.36
CA GLU A 6 26.61 -8.44 -17.59
C GLU A 6 26.58 -6.90 -17.54
N ARG A 7 25.57 -6.34 -16.86
CA ARG A 7 25.39 -4.89 -16.70
C ARG A 7 26.10 -4.33 -15.45
N GLY A 8 26.83 -5.16 -14.70
CA GLY A 8 27.51 -4.75 -13.47
C GLY A 8 26.57 -4.38 -12.31
N LEU A 9 25.32 -4.84 -12.36
CA LEU A 9 24.33 -4.63 -11.31
C LEU A 9 24.46 -5.71 -10.23
N ALA A 10 24.18 -5.34 -8.98
CA ALA A 10 24.11 -6.31 -7.90
C ALA A 10 23.01 -7.35 -8.18
N ARG A 11 23.28 -8.62 -7.86
CA ARG A 11 22.27 -9.68 -7.96
C ARG A 11 21.07 -9.32 -7.08
N GLY A 12 19.87 -9.31 -7.66
CA GLY A 12 18.66 -8.92 -6.94
C GLY A 12 18.26 -7.46 -7.16
N HIS A 13 19.04 -6.70 -7.94
CA HIS A 13 18.80 -5.27 -8.18
C HIS A 13 17.42 -4.98 -8.76
N THR A 14 17.02 -5.74 -9.78
CA THR A 14 15.73 -5.58 -10.46
C THR A 14 14.61 -6.17 -9.60
N ARG A 15 13.68 -5.31 -9.20
CA ARG A 15 12.47 -5.67 -8.46
C ARG A 15 11.28 -5.81 -9.41
N LEU A 16 10.29 -6.61 -8.99
CA LEU A 16 9.11 -6.92 -9.79
C LEU A 16 7.85 -6.43 -9.08
N ILE A 17 6.92 -5.88 -9.84
CA ILE A 17 5.54 -5.71 -9.42
C ILE A 17 4.72 -6.68 -10.26
N VAL A 18 3.92 -7.52 -9.61
CA VAL A 18 3.06 -8.49 -10.30
C VAL A 18 1.64 -7.93 -10.42
N MET A 19 1.02 -8.15 -11.57
CA MET A 19 -0.35 -7.75 -11.85
C MET A 19 -1.22 -8.98 -11.97
N ILE A 20 -2.30 -9.01 -11.19
CA ILE A 20 -3.30 -10.07 -11.23
C ILE A 20 -4.47 -9.58 -12.05
N GLU A 21 -4.62 -10.15 -13.25
CA GLU A 21 -5.55 -9.64 -14.26
C GLU A 21 -6.35 -10.75 -14.96
N THR A 22 -6.31 -11.98 -14.42
CA THR A 22 -7.07 -13.12 -14.94
C THR A 22 -7.72 -13.90 -13.80
N ALA A 23 -8.77 -14.66 -14.12
CA ALA A 23 -9.45 -15.54 -13.17
C ALA A 23 -8.50 -16.59 -12.56
N GLU A 24 -7.61 -17.17 -13.38
CA GLU A 24 -6.57 -18.09 -12.90
C GLU A 24 -5.57 -17.38 -11.98
N GLY A 25 -5.17 -16.15 -12.34
CA GLY A 25 -4.31 -15.31 -11.50
C GLY A 25 -4.92 -15.03 -10.13
N LEU A 26 -6.24 -14.78 -10.06
CA LEU A 26 -6.94 -14.59 -8.78
C LEU A 26 -6.84 -15.83 -7.89
N LEU A 27 -7.09 -17.01 -8.44
CA LEU A 27 -7.04 -18.27 -7.68
C LEU A 27 -5.62 -18.58 -7.16
N ASN A 28 -4.61 -18.15 -7.90
CA ASN A 28 -3.20 -18.38 -7.56
C ASN A 28 -2.52 -17.17 -6.89
N MET A 29 -3.26 -16.10 -6.60
CA MET A 29 -2.71 -14.82 -6.15
C MET A 29 -1.76 -14.93 -4.95
N PRO A 30 -2.08 -15.67 -3.86
CA PRO A 30 -1.15 -15.80 -2.73
C PRO A 30 0.16 -16.50 -3.10
N ALA A 31 0.10 -17.54 -3.95
CA ALA A 31 1.27 -18.27 -4.41
C ALA A 31 2.15 -17.38 -5.31
N ILE A 32 1.53 -16.61 -6.21
CA ILE A 32 2.22 -15.64 -7.06
C ILE A 32 2.92 -14.59 -6.20
N ALA A 33 2.23 -14.01 -5.21
CA ALA A 33 2.77 -12.99 -4.31
C ALA A 33 4.05 -13.45 -3.58
N ALA A 34 4.10 -14.74 -3.18
CA ALA A 34 5.22 -15.33 -2.46
C ALA A 34 6.27 -16.03 -3.37
N SER A 35 6.05 -16.05 -4.69
CA SER A 35 6.79 -16.92 -5.61
C SER A 35 8.26 -16.56 -5.78
N HIS A 36 8.66 -15.31 -5.50
CA HIS A 36 10.03 -14.87 -5.72
C HIS A 36 10.47 -13.69 -4.85
N PRO A 37 11.71 -13.67 -4.29
CA PRO A 37 12.23 -12.56 -3.47
C PRO A 37 12.29 -11.20 -4.17
N ARG A 38 12.26 -11.18 -5.51
CA ARG A 38 12.27 -9.93 -6.30
C ARG A 38 10.93 -9.22 -6.30
N ILE A 39 9.84 -9.92 -6.01
CA ILE A 39 8.52 -9.31 -5.97
C ILE A 39 8.54 -8.28 -4.84
N ALA A 40 8.15 -7.05 -5.17
CA ALA A 40 8.13 -5.89 -4.29
C ALA A 40 6.73 -5.35 -4.12
N GLY A 41 5.83 -5.63 -5.07
CA GLY A 41 4.42 -5.26 -4.95
C GLY A 41 3.51 -6.10 -5.82
N LEU A 42 2.22 -5.97 -5.54
CA LEU A 42 1.13 -6.67 -6.20
C LEU A 42 -0.02 -5.69 -6.45
N THR A 43 -0.63 -5.80 -7.62
CA THR A 43 -1.80 -5.02 -8.04
C THR A 43 -2.85 -5.93 -8.71
N VAL A 44 -4.07 -5.43 -8.85
CA VAL A 44 -5.11 -6.02 -9.69
C VAL A 44 -5.27 -5.18 -10.96
N GLY A 45 -5.28 -5.83 -12.12
CA GLY A 45 -5.59 -5.21 -13.41
C GLY A 45 -7.10 -5.18 -13.63
N ALA A 46 -7.73 -4.03 -13.38
CA ALA A 46 -9.19 -3.91 -13.30
C ALA A 46 -9.93 -4.31 -14.60
N GLU A 47 -9.49 -3.77 -15.74
CA GLU A 47 -10.13 -3.97 -17.05
C GLU A 47 -9.96 -5.41 -17.53
N ASP A 48 -8.72 -5.89 -17.57
CA ASP A 48 -8.38 -7.24 -18.04
C ASP A 48 -8.97 -8.32 -17.14
N LEU A 49 -9.02 -8.10 -15.82
CA LEU A 49 -9.69 -9.03 -14.91
C LEU A 49 -11.20 -9.09 -15.18
N ALA A 50 -11.85 -7.93 -15.38
CA ALA A 50 -13.27 -7.89 -15.70
C ALA A 50 -13.56 -8.66 -16.99
N VAL A 51 -12.74 -8.47 -18.04
CA VAL A 51 -12.81 -9.25 -19.28
C VAL A 51 -12.63 -10.74 -19.01
N SER A 52 -11.62 -11.13 -18.24
CA SER A 52 -11.36 -12.53 -17.90
C SER A 52 -12.51 -13.18 -17.11
N LEU A 53 -13.29 -12.40 -16.37
CA LEU A 53 -14.45 -12.87 -15.60
C LEU A 53 -15.77 -12.81 -16.39
N GLY A 54 -15.77 -12.22 -17.59
CA GLY A 54 -17.01 -11.94 -18.33
C GLY A 54 -17.90 -10.90 -17.63
N ALA A 55 -17.29 -9.98 -16.89
CA ALA A 55 -17.96 -8.97 -16.06
C ALA A 55 -17.65 -7.55 -16.52
N SER A 56 -18.33 -6.56 -15.92
CA SER A 56 -17.98 -5.15 -16.08
C SER A 56 -17.03 -4.70 -14.95
N PRO A 57 -16.09 -3.77 -15.22
CA PRO A 57 -15.09 -3.30 -14.24
C PRO A 57 -15.70 -2.32 -13.22
N THR A 58 -16.73 -2.75 -12.50
CA THR A 58 -17.43 -1.94 -11.50
C THR A 58 -16.75 -2.05 -10.13
N TYR A 59 -17.08 -1.13 -9.23
CA TYR A 59 -16.61 -1.19 -7.85
C TYR A 59 -16.97 -2.52 -7.19
N ASP A 60 -18.23 -2.95 -7.27
CA ASP A 60 -18.72 -4.17 -6.63
C ASP A 60 -18.04 -5.43 -7.19
N THR A 61 -17.79 -5.45 -8.50
CA THR A 61 -17.06 -6.54 -9.15
C THR A 61 -15.61 -6.63 -8.64
N LEU A 62 -14.95 -5.49 -8.45
CA LEU A 62 -13.50 -5.44 -8.19
C LEU A 62 -13.16 -5.38 -6.69
N TYR A 63 -14.10 -5.03 -5.82
CA TYR A 63 -13.86 -4.78 -4.40
C TYR A 63 -13.24 -5.99 -3.70
N VAL A 64 -13.87 -7.17 -3.83
CA VAL A 64 -13.40 -8.38 -3.14
C VAL A 64 -12.02 -8.80 -3.62
N HIS A 65 -11.73 -8.65 -4.90
CA HIS A 65 -10.46 -9.02 -5.51
C HIS A 65 -9.32 -8.09 -5.07
N ASN A 66 -9.60 -6.79 -4.93
CA ASN A 66 -8.65 -5.83 -4.38
C ASN A 66 -8.41 -6.04 -2.87
N ALA A 67 -9.45 -6.38 -2.10
CA ALA A 67 -9.28 -6.75 -0.71
C ALA A 67 -8.40 -8.00 -0.55
N GLN A 68 -8.62 -9.02 -1.39
CA GLN A 68 -7.76 -10.21 -1.47
C GLN A 68 -6.32 -9.86 -1.84
N ALA A 69 -6.10 -8.92 -2.77
CA ALA A 69 -4.78 -8.43 -3.14
C ALA A 69 -4.04 -7.79 -1.97
N VAL A 70 -4.72 -6.99 -1.13
CA VAL A 70 -4.12 -6.44 0.09
C VAL A 70 -3.70 -7.55 1.04
N VAL A 71 -4.56 -8.54 1.28
CA VAL A 71 -4.24 -9.68 2.17
C VAL A 71 -3.05 -10.48 1.63
N ALA A 72 -3.06 -10.84 0.35
CA ALA A 72 -1.99 -11.61 -0.29
C ALA A 72 -0.65 -10.85 -0.24
N ALA A 73 -0.66 -9.56 -0.58
CA ALA A 73 0.53 -8.73 -0.54
C ALA A 73 1.12 -8.63 0.88
N ARG A 74 0.27 -8.38 1.89
CA ARG A 74 0.70 -8.29 3.29
C ARG A 74 1.23 -9.63 3.81
N SER A 75 0.57 -10.74 3.47
CA SER A 75 1.03 -12.08 3.85
C SER A 75 2.40 -12.42 3.26
N ALA A 76 2.71 -11.93 2.07
CA ALA A 76 4.01 -12.13 1.41
C ALA A 76 5.05 -11.05 1.79
N GLY A 77 4.70 -10.06 2.62
CA GLY A 77 5.60 -8.97 3.01
C GLY A 77 5.91 -7.98 1.87
N ILE A 78 5.07 -7.93 0.84
CA ILE A 78 5.21 -7.03 -0.32
C ILE A 78 4.19 -5.89 -0.28
N GLN A 79 4.36 -4.88 -1.14
CA GLN A 79 3.49 -3.71 -1.17
C GLN A 79 2.17 -3.99 -1.92
N PRO A 80 1.01 -3.79 -1.29
CA PRO A 80 -0.23 -3.65 -2.05
C PRO A 80 -0.24 -2.29 -2.76
N ILE A 81 -0.37 -2.33 -4.08
CA ILE A 81 -0.39 -1.15 -4.96
C ILE A 81 -1.68 -1.23 -5.79
N GLY A 82 -2.45 -0.14 -5.86
CA GLY A 82 -3.69 -0.10 -6.61
C GLY A 82 -4.82 0.61 -5.87
N PHE A 83 -6.02 0.50 -6.45
CA PHE A 83 -7.28 0.99 -5.93
C PHE A 83 -8.43 0.29 -6.65
N VAL A 84 -9.65 0.36 -6.10
CA VAL A 84 -10.83 -0.25 -6.71
C VAL A 84 -11.39 0.70 -7.78
N GLY A 85 -11.32 0.29 -9.04
CA GLY A 85 -11.92 1.01 -10.16
C GLY A 85 -10.98 1.18 -11.35
N SER A 86 -11.50 1.77 -12.42
CA SER A 86 -10.71 2.09 -13.61
C SER A 86 -9.99 3.43 -13.45
N VAL A 87 -8.75 3.48 -13.93
CA VAL A 87 -7.97 4.72 -14.09
C VAL A 87 -8.49 5.60 -15.24
N ALA A 88 -9.40 5.10 -16.08
CA ALA A 88 -9.77 5.71 -17.35
C ALA A 88 -10.59 7.01 -17.22
N ASP A 89 -11.33 7.20 -16.13
CA ASP A 89 -12.08 8.44 -15.88
C ASP A 89 -11.25 9.41 -15.02
N TYR A 90 -10.33 10.13 -15.68
CA TYR A 90 -9.39 11.07 -15.05
C TYR A 90 -9.93 12.50 -14.97
N ALA A 91 -11.13 12.78 -15.49
CA ALA A 91 -11.67 14.13 -15.59
C ALA A 91 -12.18 14.67 -14.24
N ASP A 92 -12.69 13.79 -13.37
CA ASP A 92 -13.17 14.17 -12.03
C ASP A 92 -12.10 13.91 -10.94
N ALA A 93 -11.34 14.96 -10.63
CA ALA A 93 -10.33 14.94 -9.58
C ALA A 93 -10.91 14.65 -8.18
N ALA A 94 -12.16 15.04 -7.91
CA ALA A 94 -12.80 14.79 -6.63
C ALA A 94 -13.24 13.33 -6.50
N ALA A 95 -13.76 12.73 -7.57
CA ALA A 95 -14.02 11.29 -7.62
C ALA A 95 -12.74 10.49 -7.43
N PHE A 96 -11.69 10.84 -8.18
CA PHE A 96 -10.39 10.17 -8.04
C PHE A 96 -9.85 10.24 -6.61
N ARG A 97 -9.91 11.42 -5.96
CA ARG A 97 -9.50 11.57 -4.55
C ARG A 97 -10.28 10.63 -3.63
N ARG A 98 -11.61 10.52 -3.77
CA ARG A 98 -12.43 9.60 -2.97
C ARG A 98 -11.98 8.15 -3.16
N THR A 99 -11.76 7.74 -4.40
CA THR A 99 -11.27 6.39 -4.73
C THR A 99 -9.91 6.09 -4.09
N ILE A 100 -8.96 7.02 -4.16
CA ILE A 100 -7.63 6.83 -3.54
C ILE A 100 -7.72 6.85 -2.01
N THR A 101 -8.61 7.65 -1.42
CA THR A 101 -8.86 7.63 0.03
C THR A 101 -9.38 6.26 0.48
N GLN A 102 -10.36 5.69 -0.24
CA GLN A 102 -10.86 4.34 0.04
C GLN A 102 -9.78 3.28 -0.12
N ALA A 103 -8.93 3.39 -1.15
CA ALA A 103 -7.81 2.47 -1.34
C ALA A 103 -6.81 2.49 -0.16
N ARG A 104 -6.47 3.69 0.32
CA ARG A 104 -5.64 3.86 1.52
C ARG A 104 -6.26 3.23 2.75
N GLU A 105 -7.57 3.42 2.96
CA GLU A 105 -8.31 2.83 4.08
C GLU A 105 -8.35 1.29 3.99
N MET A 106 -8.44 0.75 2.78
CA MET A 106 -8.37 -0.70 2.52
C MET A 106 -6.97 -1.29 2.80
N GLY A 107 -5.91 -0.47 2.78
CA GLY A 107 -4.55 -0.87 3.13
C GLY A 107 -3.53 -0.83 1.99
N PHE A 108 -3.92 -0.31 0.81
CA PHE A 108 -3.00 0.01 -0.27
C PHE A 108 -1.97 1.08 0.15
N THR A 109 -0.82 1.09 -0.54
CA THR A 109 0.31 1.97 -0.20
C THR A 109 0.74 2.92 -1.33
N GLY A 110 0.06 2.83 -2.47
CA GLY A 110 0.33 3.57 -3.70
C GLY A 110 -0.58 3.05 -4.81
N GLY A 111 -0.47 3.63 -6.00
CA GLY A 111 -1.19 3.19 -7.19
C GLY A 111 -0.52 3.71 -8.46
N PHE A 112 -0.87 3.12 -9.61
CA PHE A 112 -0.44 3.64 -10.90
C PHE A 112 -1.21 4.92 -11.27
N CYS A 113 -0.55 5.80 -12.01
CA CYS A 113 -1.15 7.00 -12.58
C CYS A 113 -1.00 6.93 -14.10
N ILE A 114 -2.10 7.13 -14.83
CA ILE A 114 -2.09 7.21 -16.30
C ILE A 114 -2.07 8.66 -16.79
N HIS A 115 -2.36 9.62 -15.91
CA HIS A 115 -2.36 11.03 -16.23
C HIS A 115 -1.57 11.84 -15.18
N PRO A 116 -0.76 12.84 -15.56
CA PRO A 116 0.02 13.63 -14.61
C PRO A 116 -0.78 14.29 -13.49
N SER A 117 -2.06 14.66 -13.74
CA SER A 117 -2.94 15.25 -12.72
C SER A 117 -3.27 14.32 -11.56
N GLN A 118 -3.10 13.00 -11.72
CA GLN A 118 -3.35 12.01 -10.67
C GLN A 118 -2.21 11.99 -9.64
N VAL A 119 -0.98 12.32 -10.06
CA VAL A 119 0.22 12.20 -9.24
C VAL A 119 0.15 13.04 -7.96
N PRO A 120 -0.24 14.33 -7.98
CA PRO A 120 -0.37 15.12 -6.76
C PRO A 120 -1.39 14.52 -5.77
N ILE A 121 -2.54 14.07 -6.26
CA ILE A 121 -3.62 13.49 -5.44
C ILE A 121 -3.13 12.17 -4.82
N MET A 122 -2.50 11.31 -5.61
CA MET A 122 -1.96 10.03 -5.16
C MET A 122 -0.91 10.22 -4.05
N ASN A 123 0.04 11.13 -4.27
CA ASN A 123 1.10 11.43 -3.31
C ASN A 123 0.56 12.04 -2.02
N GLU A 124 -0.41 12.95 -2.12
CA GLU A 124 -1.03 13.58 -0.94
C GLU A 124 -1.80 12.55 -0.11
N VAL A 125 -2.68 11.78 -0.73
CA VAL A 125 -3.55 10.84 -0.01
C VAL A 125 -2.74 9.71 0.61
N PHE A 126 -1.77 9.12 -0.09
CA PHE A 126 -0.96 8.02 0.47
C PHE A 126 0.15 8.47 1.43
N ALA A 127 0.34 9.78 1.63
CA ALA A 127 1.23 10.31 2.66
C ALA A 127 0.51 10.35 4.03
N PRO A 128 1.25 10.17 5.14
CA PRO A 128 0.75 10.53 6.45
C PRO A 128 0.48 12.04 6.56
N SER A 129 -0.69 12.42 7.05
CA SER A 129 -1.02 13.81 7.36
C SER A 129 -0.29 14.30 8.61
N ALA A 130 -0.16 15.62 8.78
CA ALA A 130 0.44 16.21 9.98
C ALA A 130 -0.27 15.76 11.27
N LYS A 131 -1.60 15.61 11.22
CA LYS A 131 -2.41 15.14 12.34
C LYS A 131 -2.11 13.68 12.70
N GLU A 132 -1.96 12.81 11.70
CA GLU A 132 -1.59 11.40 11.93
C GLU A 132 -0.16 11.28 12.48
N ILE A 133 0.76 12.11 12.00
CA ILE A 133 2.14 12.15 12.50
C ILE A 133 2.18 12.60 13.97
N ASP A 134 1.47 13.67 14.33
CA ASP A 134 1.34 14.14 15.71
C ASP A 134 0.77 13.05 16.63
N TRP A 135 -0.36 12.47 16.22
CA TRP A 135 -0.99 11.38 16.96
C TRP A 135 -0.04 10.19 17.14
N ALA A 136 0.66 9.78 16.08
CA ALA A 136 1.57 8.64 16.11
C ALA A 136 2.80 8.89 17.01
N ARG A 137 3.34 10.11 17.03
CA ARG A 137 4.43 10.49 17.95
C ARG A 137 3.98 10.38 19.40
N GLY A 138 2.80 10.93 19.72
CA GLY A 138 2.24 10.88 21.07
C GLY A 138 1.90 9.45 21.52
N ALA A 139 1.27 8.66 20.64
CA ALA A 139 0.93 7.27 20.93
C ALA A 139 2.19 6.42 21.17
N ARG A 140 3.24 6.57 20.34
CA ARG A 140 4.50 5.87 20.56
C ARG A 140 5.11 6.19 21.93
N ALA A 141 5.22 7.48 22.26
CA ALA A 141 5.82 7.91 23.52
C ALA A 141 5.02 7.42 24.74
N ALA A 142 3.69 7.50 24.68
CA ALA A 142 2.82 7.02 25.76
C ALA A 142 2.93 5.51 25.96
N PHE A 143 3.02 4.73 24.88
CA PHE A 143 3.16 3.28 24.97
C PHE A 143 4.55 2.86 25.46
N GLU A 144 5.62 3.53 25.04
CA GLU A 144 6.99 3.28 25.52
C GLU A 144 7.12 3.55 27.03
N ASP A 145 6.53 4.64 27.53
CA ASP A 145 6.48 4.95 28.97
C ASP A 145 5.66 3.90 29.76
N ALA A 146 4.54 3.44 29.20
CA ALA A 146 3.73 2.37 29.80
C ALA A 146 4.51 1.06 29.91
N LEU A 147 5.19 0.65 28.82
CA LEU A 147 6.01 -0.56 28.79
C LEU A 147 7.15 -0.51 29.79
N ALA A 148 7.81 0.65 29.95
CA ALA A 148 8.86 0.84 30.96
C ALA A 148 8.34 0.64 32.39
N LYS A 149 7.04 0.82 32.62
CA LYS A 149 6.34 0.58 33.90
C LYS A 149 5.72 -0.81 34.00
N GLY A 150 5.93 -1.69 33.02
CA GLY A 150 5.34 -3.03 32.96
C GLY A 150 3.85 -3.04 32.60
N ILE A 151 3.32 -1.97 32.02
CA ILE A 151 1.90 -1.82 31.65
C ILE A 151 1.74 -2.08 30.15
N GLY A 152 0.96 -3.10 29.79
CA GLY A 152 0.74 -3.51 28.39
C GLY A 152 -0.35 -2.76 27.62
N ALA A 153 -1.15 -1.93 28.32
CA ALA A 153 -2.18 -1.09 27.69
C ALA A 153 -2.45 0.16 28.55
N VAL A 154 -2.58 1.31 27.91
CA VAL A 154 -2.87 2.60 28.57
C VAL A 154 -3.95 3.37 27.84
N THR A 155 -4.51 4.41 28.47
CA THR A 155 -5.41 5.34 27.78
C THR A 155 -4.60 6.48 27.17
N PHE A 156 -4.79 6.76 25.89
CA PHE A 156 -4.20 7.89 25.18
C PHE A 156 -5.28 8.63 24.40
N ARG A 157 -5.47 9.94 24.68
CA ARG A 157 -6.50 10.79 24.06
C ARG A 157 -7.90 10.17 24.07
N GLY A 158 -8.27 9.53 25.19
CA GLY A 158 -9.59 8.94 25.39
C GLY A 158 -9.82 7.58 24.72
N ALA A 159 -8.79 6.99 24.10
CA ALA A 159 -8.86 5.66 23.50
C ALA A 159 -7.83 4.71 24.14
N MET A 160 -8.12 3.41 24.07
CA MET A 160 -7.18 2.37 24.47
C MET A 160 -5.98 2.35 23.51
N LEU A 161 -4.79 2.30 24.08
CA LEU A 161 -3.51 2.18 23.39
C LEU A 161 -2.82 0.92 23.90
N ASP A 162 -2.82 -0.09 23.05
CA ASP A 162 -2.20 -1.40 23.21
C ASP A 162 -1.16 -1.64 22.10
N LEU A 163 -0.58 -2.84 22.04
CA LEU A 163 0.47 -3.17 21.09
C LEU A 163 0.06 -2.97 19.61
N PRO A 164 -1.10 -3.46 19.13
CA PRO A 164 -1.54 -3.20 17.75
C PRO A 164 -1.68 -1.72 17.41
N VAL A 165 -2.24 -0.90 18.32
CA VAL A 165 -2.39 0.53 18.09
C VAL A 165 -1.02 1.24 18.07
N ALA A 166 -0.09 0.80 18.93
CA ALA A 166 1.29 1.29 18.91
C ALA A 166 2.04 0.89 17.64
N ASP A 167 1.84 -0.32 17.11
CA ASP A 167 2.41 -0.77 15.84
C ASP A 167 1.91 0.06 14.66
N ARG A 168 0.62 0.41 14.65
CA ARG A 168 0.07 1.35 13.67
C ARG A 168 0.77 2.71 13.75
N ALA A 169 0.99 3.24 14.95
CA ALA A 169 1.73 4.48 15.14
C ALA A 169 3.17 4.39 14.61
N ARG A 170 3.87 3.29 14.90
CA ARG A 170 5.23 3.03 14.38
C ARG A 170 5.23 2.98 12.85
N ALA A 171 4.27 2.31 12.23
CA ALA A 171 4.15 2.22 10.77
C ALA A 171 3.94 3.59 10.11
N ILE A 172 3.10 4.45 10.70
CA ILE A 172 2.89 5.83 10.25
C ILE A 172 4.22 6.61 10.27
N LEU A 173 4.96 6.55 11.37
CA LEU A 173 6.23 7.25 11.53
C LEU A 173 7.31 6.72 10.58
N ALA A 174 7.39 5.40 10.41
CA ALA A 174 8.31 4.76 9.47
C ALA A 174 8.05 5.22 8.03
N ARG A 175 6.77 5.28 7.62
CA ARG A 175 6.41 5.79 6.29
C ARG A 175 6.75 7.27 6.12
N HIS A 176 6.47 8.10 7.12
CA HIS A 176 6.85 9.51 7.10
C HIS A 176 8.37 9.69 6.93
N ALA A 177 9.18 8.95 7.72
CA ALA A 177 10.63 9.01 7.62
C ALA A 177 11.16 8.56 6.24
N ALA A 178 10.55 7.53 5.65
CA ALA A 178 10.91 7.06 4.31
C ALA A 178 10.65 8.15 3.23
N LEU A 179 9.52 8.85 3.31
CA LEU A 179 9.19 9.95 2.39
C LEU A 179 10.13 11.13 2.54
N GLU A 180 10.50 11.50 3.78
CA GLU A 180 11.47 12.57 4.02
C GLU A 180 12.86 12.22 3.47
N ASN A 181 13.27 10.95 3.55
CA ASN A 181 14.54 10.51 2.95
C ASN A 181 14.53 10.55 1.42
N LEU A 182 13.38 10.33 0.78
CA LEU A 182 13.25 10.45 -0.68
C LEU A 182 13.30 11.91 -1.17
N ARG A 183 12.89 12.86 -0.32
CA ARG A 183 12.91 14.30 -0.64
C ARG A 183 14.28 14.94 -0.49
N LYS A 184 15.20 14.29 0.23
CA LYS A 184 16.59 14.76 0.32
C LYS A 184 17.27 14.61 -1.05
N PRO A 185 18.03 15.61 -1.51
CA PRO A 185 18.83 15.46 -2.73
C PRO A 185 19.73 14.23 -2.56
N ARG A 186 19.74 13.35 -3.56
CA ARG A 186 20.72 12.27 -3.63
C ARG A 186 22.08 12.93 -3.85
N SER A 187 22.92 12.91 -2.82
CA SER A 187 24.33 13.33 -2.89
C SER A 187 25.11 12.47 -3.86
#